data_AF-A0A7W7LT31-F1
#
_entry.id   AF-A0A7W7LT31-F1
#
_cell.length_a   1.000
_cell.length_b   1.000
_cell.length_c   1.000
_cell.angle_alpha   90.00
_cell.angle_beta   90.00
_cell.angle_gamma   90.00
#
_symmetry.space_group_name_H-M   'P 1'
#
loop_
_entity.id
_entity.type
_entity.pdbx_description
1 polymer ?
#
loop_
_entity_poly.entity_id
_entity_poly.type
_entity_poly.pdbx_seq_one_letter_code
_entity_poly.pdbx_strand_id
1 'polypeptide(L)'
;MTGVALHSRADGLRAQASAELEAQDVVLAELCAALFVSLPRSDQRRRGEAYVRGLLGARGRKSIRSIAALIGGQAAEQSLHHFISSSTWEWGPVRRALAQFVVGALAPQAWVVRPMVIPKAGENSVGVDRRFCPAVGQVLNAQQAVGVWAASGERSVPVSWRLHLSEAWL
;
A
#
# COMPACT_ATOMS: atom_id res chain seq x y z
N MET A 1 -24.81 -44.40 6.69
CA MET A 1 -25.28 -43.23 5.91
C MET A 1 -24.66 -41.95 6.49
N THR A 2 -23.35 -41.79 6.39
CA THR A 2 -22.60 -40.66 6.96
C THR A 2 -21.43 -40.37 6.01
N GLY A 3 -21.71 -39.62 4.94
CA GLY A 3 -20.71 -39.30 3.91
C GLY A 3 -21.05 -38.08 3.04
N VAL A 4 -22.32 -37.66 2.99
CA VAL A 4 -22.79 -36.56 2.13
C VAL A 4 -22.65 -35.17 2.79
N ALA A 5 -22.60 -35.10 4.13
CA ALA A 5 -22.59 -33.82 4.85
C ALA A 5 -21.23 -33.07 4.82
N LEU A 6 -20.12 -33.74 4.51
CA LEU A 6 -18.78 -33.13 4.49
C LEU A 6 -18.45 -32.44 3.16
N HIS A 7 -18.96 -32.93 2.03
CA HIS A 7 -18.72 -32.33 0.71
C HIS A 7 -19.44 -30.98 0.55
N SER A 8 -20.70 -30.88 0.99
CA SER A 8 -21.51 -29.65 0.89
C SER A 8 -20.89 -28.45 1.63
N ARG A 9 -20.19 -28.70 2.76
CA ARG A 9 -19.58 -27.64 3.58
C ARG A 9 -18.28 -27.11 2.97
N ALA A 10 -17.51 -27.96 2.29
CA ALA A 10 -16.28 -27.57 1.59
C ALA A 10 -16.59 -26.73 0.34
N ASP A 11 -17.66 -27.06 -0.39
CA ASP A 11 -18.11 -26.29 -1.54
C ASP A 11 -18.68 -24.93 -1.14
N GLY A 12 -19.41 -24.86 -0.01
CA GLY A 12 -19.87 -23.60 0.57
C GLY A 12 -18.73 -22.65 0.97
N LEU A 13 -17.66 -23.17 1.58
CA LEU A 13 -16.48 -22.39 1.96
C LEU A 13 -15.71 -21.87 0.73
N ARG A 14 -15.62 -22.67 -0.34
CA ARG A 14 -14.97 -22.25 -1.61
C ARG A 14 -15.77 -21.18 -2.33
N ALA A 15 -17.09 -21.30 -2.39
CA ALA A 15 -17.96 -20.29 -2.98
C ALA A 15 -17.89 -18.96 -2.21
N GLN A 16 -17.87 -19.02 -0.87
CA GLN A 16 -17.75 -17.83 -0.03
C GLN A 16 -16.38 -17.15 -0.19
N ALA A 17 -15.29 -17.92 -0.25
CA ALA A 17 -13.96 -17.38 -0.51
C ALA A 17 -13.84 -16.74 -1.90
N SER A 18 -14.47 -17.35 -2.92
CA SER A 18 -14.53 -16.76 -4.27
C SER A 18 -15.28 -15.44 -4.29
N ALA A 19 -16.45 -15.39 -3.66
CA ALA A 19 -17.25 -14.17 -3.57
C ALA A 19 -16.52 -13.06 -2.80
N GLU A 20 -15.77 -13.41 -1.75
CA GLU A 20 -14.96 -12.45 -1.00
C GLU A 20 -13.81 -11.88 -1.84
N LEU A 21 -13.14 -12.72 -2.64
CA LEU A 21 -12.10 -12.27 -3.58
C LEU A 21 -12.67 -11.36 -4.67
N GLU A 22 -13.84 -11.70 -5.22
CA GLU A 22 -14.53 -10.85 -6.19
C GLU A 22 -14.92 -9.49 -5.59
N ALA A 23 -15.45 -9.48 -4.37
CA ALA A 23 -15.78 -8.25 -3.65
C ALA A 23 -14.52 -7.40 -3.39
N GLN A 24 -13.42 -8.03 -2.99
CA GLN A 24 -12.13 -7.34 -2.81
C GLN A 24 -11.63 -6.71 -4.11
N ASP A 25 -11.77 -7.41 -5.23
CA ASP A 25 -11.37 -6.92 -6.54
C ASP A 25 -12.21 -5.72 -7.00
N VAL A 26 -13.51 -5.73 -6.75
CA VAL A 26 -14.40 -4.58 -7.02
C VAL A 26 -13.99 -3.37 -6.18
N VAL A 27 -13.83 -3.55 -4.88
CA VAL A 27 -13.42 -2.48 -3.96
C VAL A 27 -12.05 -1.92 -4.34
N LEU A 28 -11.11 -2.79 -4.73
CA LEU A 28 -9.79 -2.38 -5.17
C LEU A 28 -9.83 -1.55 -6.46
N ALA A 29 -10.67 -1.95 -7.43
CA ALA A 29 -10.85 -1.22 -8.67
C ALA A 29 -11.45 0.18 -8.42
N GLU A 30 -12.49 0.27 -7.58
CA GLU A 30 -13.10 1.54 -7.17
C GLU A 30 -12.10 2.47 -6.47
N LEU A 31 -11.34 1.91 -5.51
CA LEU A 31 -10.29 2.64 -4.82
C LEU A 31 -9.25 3.16 -5.83
N CYS A 32 -8.71 2.29 -6.69
CA CYS A 32 -7.68 2.69 -7.66
C CYS A 32 -8.20 3.75 -8.65
N ALA A 33 -9.46 3.66 -9.08
CA ALA A 33 -10.09 4.66 -9.91
C ALA A 33 -10.14 6.03 -9.22
N ALA A 34 -10.49 6.06 -7.93
CA ALA A 34 -10.49 7.28 -7.13
C ALA A 34 -9.07 7.84 -6.90
N LEU A 35 -8.10 6.98 -6.54
CA LEU A 35 -6.73 7.39 -6.24
C LEU A 35 -5.99 7.95 -7.46
N PHE A 36 -6.17 7.31 -8.62
CA PHE A 36 -5.40 7.61 -9.81
C PHE A 36 -6.10 8.53 -10.80
N VAL A 37 -7.23 9.13 -10.43
CA VAL A 37 -7.94 10.12 -11.24
C VAL A 37 -7.05 11.30 -11.67
N SER A 38 -6.08 11.66 -10.83
CA SER A 38 -5.11 12.75 -11.08
C SER A 38 -4.00 12.38 -12.06
N LEU A 39 -3.81 11.10 -12.38
CA LEU A 39 -2.80 10.67 -13.34
C LEU A 39 -3.34 10.97 -14.76
N PRO A 40 -2.65 11.78 -15.57
CA PRO A 40 -3.20 12.22 -16.86
C PRO A 40 -3.30 11.06 -17.85
N ARG A 41 -2.32 10.15 -17.86
CA ARG A 41 -2.23 9.10 -18.88
C ARG A 41 -2.92 7.81 -18.45
N SER A 42 -3.68 7.20 -19.35
CA SER A 42 -4.43 5.96 -19.06
C SER A 42 -3.52 4.77 -18.74
N ASP A 43 -2.33 4.73 -19.32
CA ASP A 43 -1.34 3.70 -19.02
C ASP A 43 -0.76 3.85 -17.61
N GLN A 44 -0.56 5.08 -17.11
CA GLN A 44 -0.16 5.33 -15.72
C GLN A 44 -1.21 4.80 -14.74
N ARG A 45 -2.50 5.06 -15.00
CA ARG A 45 -3.60 4.54 -14.16
C ARG A 45 -3.61 3.01 -14.11
N ARG A 46 -3.50 2.36 -15.27
CA ARG A 46 -3.40 0.89 -15.37
C ARG A 46 -2.18 0.33 -14.63
N ARG A 47 -1.01 0.98 -14.74
CA ARG A 47 0.20 0.55 -14.04
C ARG A 47 0.12 0.78 -12.53
N GLY A 48 -0.50 1.87 -12.09
CA GLY A 48 -0.79 2.14 -10.68
C GLY A 48 -1.67 1.05 -10.07
N GLU A 49 -2.78 0.72 -10.72
CA GLU A 49 -3.67 -0.36 -10.27
C GLU A 49 -2.95 -1.70 -10.21
N ALA A 50 -2.22 -2.08 -11.27
CA ALA A 50 -1.46 -3.31 -11.31
C ALA A 50 -0.40 -3.39 -10.20
N TYR A 51 0.24 -2.25 -9.88
CA TYR A 51 1.20 -2.16 -8.78
C TYR A 51 0.53 -2.35 -7.41
N VAL A 52 -0.61 -1.71 -7.14
CA VAL A 52 -1.36 -1.90 -5.88
C VAL A 52 -1.85 -3.33 -5.76
N ARG A 53 -2.40 -3.91 -6.83
CA ARG A 53 -2.83 -5.31 -6.84
C ARG A 53 -1.68 -6.25 -6.53
N GLY A 54 -0.51 -6.05 -7.15
CA GLY A 54 0.66 -6.87 -6.85
C GLY A 54 1.24 -6.63 -5.45
N LEU A 55 1.16 -5.41 -4.89
CA LEU A 55 1.50 -5.15 -3.49
C LEU A 55 0.59 -5.93 -2.53
N LEU A 56 -0.70 -6.08 -2.83
CA LEU A 56 -1.63 -6.85 -2.02
C LEU A 56 -1.43 -8.37 -2.20
N GLY A 57 -1.25 -8.82 -3.45
CA GLY A 57 -1.17 -10.23 -3.81
C GLY A 57 0.19 -10.92 -3.63
N ALA A 58 1.32 -10.20 -3.70
CA ALA A 58 2.64 -10.84 -3.70
C ALA A 58 2.97 -11.55 -2.39
N ARG A 59 3.58 -12.72 -2.42
CA ARG A 59 4.04 -13.39 -1.20
C ARG A 59 5.51 -13.08 -0.94
N GLY A 60 5.88 -12.92 0.34
CA GLY A 60 7.25 -12.59 0.73
C GLY A 60 7.63 -11.14 0.41
N ARG A 61 8.87 -10.92 -0.08
CA ARG A 61 9.42 -9.59 -0.35
C ARG A 61 8.72 -8.96 -1.55
N LYS A 62 8.03 -7.84 -1.32
CA LYS A 62 7.28 -7.06 -2.32
C LYS A 62 8.18 -6.23 -3.24
N SER A 63 9.12 -6.87 -3.95
CA SER A 63 9.96 -6.20 -4.95
C SER A 63 9.21 -5.99 -6.27
N ILE A 64 9.66 -5.07 -7.12
CA ILE A 64 9.06 -4.84 -8.46
C ILE A 64 9.06 -6.14 -9.28
N ARG A 65 10.15 -6.91 -9.24
CA ARG A 65 10.25 -8.24 -9.86
C ARG A 65 9.21 -9.22 -9.33
N SER A 66 9.01 -9.27 -8.00
CA SER A 66 8.01 -10.16 -7.39
C SER A 66 6.59 -9.77 -7.76
N ILE A 67 6.29 -8.47 -7.80
CA ILE A 67 5.00 -7.93 -8.24
C ILE A 67 4.78 -8.25 -9.72
N ALA A 68 5.78 -7.99 -10.58
CA ALA A 68 5.71 -8.23 -12.02
C ALA A 68 5.46 -9.70 -12.36
N ALA A 69 6.05 -10.63 -11.61
CA ALA A 69 5.83 -12.06 -11.78
C ALA A 69 4.35 -12.48 -11.62
N LEU A 70 3.54 -11.72 -10.89
CA LEU A 70 2.11 -12.00 -10.69
C LEU A 70 1.22 -11.44 -11.80
N ILE A 71 1.65 -10.39 -12.49
CA ILE A 71 0.79 -9.59 -13.37
C ILE A 71 1.18 -9.66 -14.86
N GLY A 72 2.37 -10.15 -15.21
CA GLY A 72 2.78 -10.18 -16.62
C GLY A 72 4.26 -10.41 -16.93
N GLY A 73 5.05 -10.91 -15.98
CA GLY A 73 6.44 -11.31 -16.23
C GLY A 73 7.39 -10.13 -16.57
N GLN A 74 8.42 -10.39 -17.39
CA GLN A 74 9.55 -9.47 -17.56
C GLN A 74 9.15 -8.10 -18.18
N ALA A 75 8.21 -8.07 -19.11
CA ALA A 75 7.71 -6.80 -19.69
C ALA A 75 6.95 -5.96 -18.64
N ALA A 76 6.28 -6.61 -17.68
CA ALA A 76 5.65 -5.93 -16.57
C ALA A 76 6.71 -5.35 -15.60
N GLU A 77 7.85 -6.00 -15.41
CA GLU A 77 8.93 -5.51 -14.54
C GLU A 77 9.47 -4.16 -15.01
N GLN A 78 9.89 -4.06 -16.28
CA GLN A 78 10.43 -2.82 -16.83
C GLN A 78 9.42 -1.67 -16.79
N SER A 79 8.16 -1.96 -17.13
CA SER A 79 7.10 -0.95 -17.16
C SER A 79 6.69 -0.49 -15.76
N LEU A 80 6.66 -1.39 -14.76
CA LEU A 80 6.43 -1.01 -13.36
C LEU A 80 7.59 -0.20 -12.79
N HIS A 81 8.83 -0.59 -13.09
CA HIS A 81 10.00 0.18 -12.69
C HIS A 81 9.93 1.61 -13.26
N HIS A 82 9.67 1.74 -14.55
CA HIS A 82 9.49 3.05 -15.17
C HIS A 82 8.34 3.84 -14.53
N PHE A 83 7.21 3.19 -14.22
CA PHE A 83 6.08 3.85 -13.56
C PHE A 83 6.42 4.41 -12.18
N ILE A 84 7.12 3.64 -11.34
CA ILE A 84 7.44 4.07 -9.97
C ILE A 84 8.59 5.07 -9.93
N SER A 85 9.60 4.91 -10.78
CA SER A 85 10.87 5.63 -10.66
C SER A 85 11.02 6.82 -11.61
N SER A 86 10.32 6.83 -12.74
CA SER A 86 10.62 7.77 -13.85
C SER A 86 9.40 8.40 -14.50
N SER A 87 8.19 7.87 -14.27
CA SER A 87 6.98 8.45 -14.82
C SER A 87 6.66 9.77 -14.16
N THR A 88 6.24 10.74 -14.98
CA THR A 88 5.79 12.05 -14.54
C THR A 88 4.41 11.95 -13.87
N TRP A 89 4.38 11.74 -12.56
CA TRP A 89 3.17 11.87 -11.76
C TRP A 89 3.47 12.45 -10.39
N GLU A 90 2.56 13.30 -9.93
CA GLU A 90 2.66 13.94 -8.62
C GLU A 90 2.03 13.05 -7.56
N TRP A 91 2.78 12.75 -6.49
CA TRP A 91 2.27 11.94 -5.39
C TRP A 91 1.26 12.68 -4.51
N GLY A 92 1.31 14.01 -4.48
CA GLY A 92 0.44 14.86 -3.65
C GLY A 92 -1.05 14.67 -3.96
N PRO A 93 -1.48 14.80 -5.21
CA PRO A 93 -2.86 14.53 -5.63
C PRO A 93 -3.35 13.12 -5.30
N VAL A 94 -2.53 12.09 -5.55
CA VAL A 94 -2.87 10.69 -5.21
C VAL A 94 -3.10 10.52 -3.71
N ARG A 95 -2.23 11.11 -2.87
CA ARG A 95 -2.39 11.08 -1.41
C ARG A 95 -3.60 11.86 -0.92
N ARG A 96 -3.95 12.97 -1.56
CA ARG A 96 -5.17 13.72 -1.26
C ARG A 96 -6.41 12.88 -1.57
N ALA A 97 -6.43 12.22 -2.73
CA ALA A 97 -7.51 11.32 -3.11
C ALA A 97 -7.67 10.15 -2.12
N LEU A 98 -6.56 9.57 -1.63
CA LEU A 98 -6.59 8.56 -0.56
C LEU A 98 -7.25 9.09 0.71
N ALA A 99 -6.83 10.27 1.17
CA ALA A 99 -7.41 10.88 2.36
C ALA A 99 -8.92 11.14 2.20
N GLN A 100 -9.35 11.65 1.04
CA GLN A 100 -10.76 11.90 0.75
C GLN A 100 -11.58 10.60 0.71
N PHE A 101 -11.08 9.57 0.02
CA PHE A 101 -11.72 8.26 -0.04
C PHE A 101 -11.90 7.67 1.37
N VAL A 102 -10.83 7.70 2.18
CA VAL A 102 -10.87 7.19 3.56
C VAL A 102 -11.84 8.01 4.42
N VAL A 103 -11.87 9.34 4.30
CA VAL A 103 -12.82 10.18 5.06
C VAL A 103 -14.26 9.80 4.74
N GLY A 104 -14.58 9.60 3.46
CA GLY A 104 -15.92 9.19 3.04
C GLY A 104 -16.31 7.79 3.55
N ALA A 105 -15.37 6.84 3.55
CA ALA A 105 -15.63 5.46 3.95
C ALA A 105 -15.59 5.23 5.47
N LEU A 106 -14.73 5.95 6.20
CA LEU A 106 -14.46 5.73 7.63
C LEU A 106 -15.24 6.66 8.55
N ALA A 107 -15.63 7.85 8.08
CA ALA A 107 -16.18 8.95 8.90
C ALA A 107 -15.33 9.19 10.18
N PRO A 108 -14.06 9.61 10.03
CA PRO A 108 -13.13 9.69 11.15
C PRO A 108 -13.60 10.67 12.22
N GLN A 109 -13.49 10.25 13.48
CA GLN A 109 -13.79 11.04 14.67
C GLN A 109 -12.56 11.78 15.19
N ALA A 110 -11.35 11.32 14.81
CA ALA A 110 -10.10 11.92 15.21
C ALA A 110 -9.02 11.76 14.13
N TRP A 111 -8.00 12.62 14.24
CA TRP A 111 -6.76 12.52 13.48
C TRP A 111 -5.61 12.22 14.44
N VAL A 112 -4.87 11.14 14.16
CA VAL A 112 -3.71 10.77 14.97
C VAL A 112 -2.44 11.17 14.22
N VAL A 113 -1.63 12.01 14.85
CA VAL A 113 -0.30 12.41 14.35
C VAL A 113 0.74 11.74 15.23
N ARG A 114 1.62 10.93 14.65
CA ARG A 114 2.68 10.26 15.40
C ARG A 114 4.00 10.20 14.63
N PRO A 115 5.14 10.27 15.34
CA PRO A 115 6.41 9.96 14.73
C PRO A 115 6.48 8.46 14.38
N MET A 116 7.21 8.16 13.32
CA MET A 116 7.54 6.82 12.89
C MET A 116 9.04 6.74 12.59
N VAL A 117 9.63 5.60 12.96
CA VAL A 117 11.04 5.28 12.70
C VAL A 117 11.05 4.16 11.67
N ILE A 118 11.71 4.40 10.54
CA ILE A 118 11.83 3.45 9.43
C ILE A 118 13.28 3.00 9.38
N PRO A 119 13.60 1.75 9.79
CA PRO A 119 14.96 1.23 9.69
C PRO A 119 15.52 1.38 8.27
N LYS A 120 16.79 1.79 8.16
CA LYS A 120 17.51 1.85 6.88
C LYS A 120 17.46 0.47 6.23
N ALA A 121 17.16 0.45 4.93
CA ALA A 121 17.11 -0.77 4.13
C ALA A 121 18.07 -0.64 2.95
N GLY A 122 19.09 -1.50 2.92
CA GLY A 122 20.15 -1.44 1.91
C GLY A 122 21.02 -0.19 2.05
N GLU A 123 21.80 0.10 1.02
CA GLU A 123 22.83 1.16 1.07
C GLU A 123 22.28 2.54 0.66
N ASN A 124 21.20 2.57 -0.12
CA ASN A 124 20.73 3.77 -0.82
C ASN A 124 19.65 4.58 -0.08
N SER A 125 19.28 4.24 1.17
CA SER A 125 18.34 5.09 1.92
C SER A 125 19.01 6.41 2.32
N VAL A 126 18.36 7.52 1.97
CA VAL A 126 18.74 8.91 2.31
C VAL A 126 17.97 9.41 3.54
N GLY A 127 18.39 10.53 4.16
CA GLY A 127 17.69 11.10 5.31
C GLY A 127 17.70 10.18 6.54
N VAL A 128 18.79 9.45 6.74
CA VAL A 128 18.97 8.50 7.84
C VAL A 128 19.90 9.08 8.90
N ASP A 129 19.55 8.88 10.16
CA ASP A 129 20.39 9.19 11.33
C ASP A 129 20.39 7.99 12.29
N ARG A 130 21.29 7.98 13.27
CA ARG A 130 21.20 7.04 14.41
C ARG A 130 20.00 7.38 15.28
N ARG A 131 18.99 6.50 15.30
CA ARG A 131 17.74 6.67 16.06
C ARG A 131 17.38 5.39 16.81
N PHE A 132 16.78 5.54 17.99
CA PHE A 132 16.16 4.42 18.68
C PHE A 132 14.91 3.96 17.92
N CYS A 133 14.86 2.68 17.55
CA CYS A 133 13.70 2.07 16.90
C CYS A 133 12.94 1.24 17.94
N PRO A 134 11.77 1.69 18.43
CA PRO A 134 11.03 0.98 19.48
C PRO A 134 10.63 -0.45 19.09
N ALA A 135 10.33 -0.68 17.80
CA ALA A 135 9.95 -2.00 17.30
C ALA A 135 11.07 -3.04 17.39
N VAL A 136 12.33 -2.60 17.41
CA VAL A 136 13.52 -3.48 17.49
C VAL A 136 14.21 -3.36 18.86
N GLY A 137 13.87 -2.34 19.67
CA GLY A 137 14.46 -2.09 20.98
C GLY A 137 15.92 -1.65 20.93
N GLN A 138 16.40 -1.13 19.79
CA GLN A 138 17.81 -0.80 19.57
C GLN A 138 17.98 0.54 18.85
N VAL A 139 19.17 1.13 18.97
CA VAL A 139 19.58 2.27 18.14
C VAL A 139 20.14 1.75 16.83
N LEU A 140 19.56 2.21 15.72
CA LEU A 140 19.94 1.82 14.36
C LEU A 140 19.90 3.04 13.42
N ASN A 141 20.55 2.94 12.26
CA ASN A 141 20.41 3.96 11.22
C ASN A 141 18.99 3.89 10.67
N ALA A 142 18.22 4.95 10.82
CA ALA A 142 16.81 4.99 10.45
C ALA A 142 16.42 6.34 9.85
N GLN A 143 15.41 6.32 8.99
CA GLN A 143 14.69 7.52 8.61
C GLN A 143 13.65 7.85 9.70
N GLN A 144 13.41 9.13 9.92
CA GLN A 144 12.31 9.60 10.74
C GLN A 144 11.22 10.19 9.84
N ALA A 145 9.97 9.88 10.15
CA ALA A 145 8.82 10.51 9.53
C ALA A 145 7.76 10.87 10.56
N VAL A 146 6.84 11.74 10.17
CA VAL A 146 5.59 11.99 10.90
C VAL A 146 4.45 11.51 10.01
N GLY A 147 3.67 10.55 10.51
CA GLY A 147 2.49 10.05 9.82
C GLY A 147 1.21 10.65 10.38
N VAL A 148 0.15 10.59 9.59
CA VAL A 148 -1.22 10.99 9.94
C VAL A 148 -2.16 9.85 9.61
N TRP A 149 -2.98 9.49 10.58
CA TRP A 149 -4.03 8.47 10.46
C TRP A 149 -5.40 9.09 10.69
N ALA A 150 -6.37 8.68 9.87
CA ALA A 150 -7.79 8.89 10.13
C ALA A 150 -8.25 7.79 11.10
N ALA A 151 -8.88 8.16 12.22
CA ALA A 151 -9.31 7.21 13.24
C ALA A 151 -10.81 7.30 13.53
N SER A 152 -11.45 6.15 13.68
CA SER A 152 -12.79 5.98 14.24
C SER A 152 -12.71 5.02 15.43
N GLY A 153 -13.84 4.71 16.09
CA GLY A 153 -13.87 3.87 17.28
C GLY A 153 -13.22 2.49 17.11
N GLU A 154 -13.27 1.91 15.91
CA GLU A 154 -12.79 0.53 15.67
C GLU A 154 -11.59 0.45 14.71
N ARG A 155 -11.27 1.52 13.99
CA ARG A 155 -10.35 1.46 12.86
C ARG A 155 -9.47 2.71 12.78
N SER A 156 -8.26 2.51 12.30
CA SER A 156 -7.30 3.59 12.02
C SER A 156 -6.61 3.32 10.70
N VAL A 157 -6.62 4.32 9.80
CA VAL A 157 -6.10 4.17 8.43
C VAL A 157 -5.07 5.27 8.16
N PRO A 158 -3.82 4.93 7.75
CA PRO A 158 -2.83 5.93 7.37
C PRO A 158 -3.26 6.64 6.09
N VAL A 159 -3.25 7.97 6.11
CA VAL A 159 -3.63 8.79 4.95
C VAL A 159 -2.50 9.69 4.43
N SER A 160 -1.50 9.96 5.27
CA SER A 160 -0.45 10.93 4.96
C SER A 160 0.78 10.68 5.82
N TRP A 161 1.95 11.05 5.32
CA TRP A 161 3.22 11.07 6.05
C TRP A 161 4.23 12.05 5.42
N ARG A 162 5.21 12.52 6.17
CA ARG A 162 6.36 13.26 5.63
C ARG A 162 7.63 12.80 6.31
N LEU A 163 8.72 12.69 5.53
CA LEU A 163 10.07 12.51 6.08
C LEU A 163 10.50 13.77 6.81
N HIS A 164 11.18 13.57 7.93
CA HIS A 164 11.94 14.60 8.62
C HIS A 164 13.40 14.43 8.22
N LEU A 165 13.98 15.46 7.57
CA LEU A 165 15.39 15.52 7.25
C LEU A 165 16.09 16.36 8.30
N SER A 166 17.19 15.85 8.86
CA SER A 166 18.06 16.61 9.76
C SER A 166 18.89 17.64 8.96
N GLU A 167 19.50 18.59 9.66
CA GLU A 167 20.36 19.61 9.04
C GLU A 167 21.51 19.01 8.22
N ALA A 168 22.00 17.82 8.58
CA ALA A 168 23.03 17.12 7.81
C ALA A 168 22.56 16.64 6.42
N TRP A 169 21.25 16.68 6.14
CA TRP A 169 20.62 16.23 4.90
C TRP A 169 19.90 17.35 4.12
N LEU A 170 19.98 18.60 4.59
CA LEU A 170 19.43 19.80 3.93
C LEU A 170 20.55 20.59 3.26
#